data_AF-A0A4V5ZYK3-F1
#
_entry.id   AF-A0A4V5ZYK3-F1
#
_cell.length_a   1.000
_cell.length_b   1.000
_cell.length_c   1.000
_cell.angle_alpha   90.00
_cell.angle_beta   90.00
_cell.angle_gamma   90.00
#
_symmetry.space_group_name_H-M   'P 1'
#
loop_
_entity.id
_entity.type
_entity.pdbx_description
1 polymer ?
#
loop_
_entity_poly.entity_id
_entity_poly.type
_entity_poly.pdbx_seq_one_letter_code
_entity_poly.pdbx_strand_id
1 'polypeptide(L)'
;MPLLRAYTTTACNPKDRPRAVSLITGAIATGTTVGPALQLLFTPLSYPGWVIFPNFSVSMYTACAYVSCIMNAISFFTLKFFFDESYAGLHKENAVKPADSDEETVNLVKLPKFDRWAAIICLFTRFAQRLVFTNIEIIGSPYAMTVFGFTNQRTVLIGSVAQTGLGAIAVIIFMSFLIFKLNRYMKYRVCTVTALSLLLSFLVISFPWWFLPGKIQTYTNEDQANTTEELTGCNVDKLDWCETTTRVNPWLYYISFMVCVGIGYPVFDISINTIYGKILGPRRQGFMQGLLQVSAGLSSIVGPIMIGAMYGPVGPKGIWGFQIVILVVTLILWAIFRNRMVGLKVPEAAPKVVADVKEQSEKTDIVVEKC
;
A
#
# COMPACT_ATOMS: atom_id res chain seq x y z
N MET A 1 6.76 6.29 -8.01
CA MET A 1 6.95 6.65 -6.58
C MET A 1 8.41 6.66 -6.12
N PRO A 2 9.21 5.61 -6.34
CA PRO A 2 10.59 5.58 -5.83
C PRO A 2 11.45 6.71 -6.38
N LEU A 3 11.28 7.03 -7.68
CA LEU A 3 11.98 8.13 -8.34
C LEU A 3 11.63 9.50 -7.76
N LEU A 4 10.35 9.82 -7.59
CA LEU A 4 9.91 11.08 -6.96
C LEU A 4 10.48 11.23 -5.55
N ARG A 5 10.40 10.17 -4.72
CA ARG A 5 10.97 10.22 -3.36
C ARG A 5 12.49 10.38 -3.38
N ALA A 6 13.19 9.69 -4.28
CA ALA A 6 14.64 9.82 -4.43
C ALA A 6 15.02 11.25 -4.87
N TYR A 7 14.35 11.77 -5.91
CA TYR A 7 14.55 13.13 -6.41
C TYR A 7 14.32 14.18 -5.33
N THR A 8 13.23 14.09 -4.56
CA THR A 8 12.96 15.03 -3.47
C THR A 8 14.00 14.95 -2.36
N THR A 9 14.55 13.76 -2.09
CA THR A 9 15.66 13.67 -1.14
C THR A 9 16.96 14.29 -1.68
N THR A 10 17.19 14.31 -2.99
CA THR A 10 18.38 14.92 -3.60
C THR A 10 18.21 16.39 -3.95
N ALA A 11 16.98 16.86 -4.14
CA ALA A 11 16.66 18.24 -4.49
C ALA A 11 16.42 19.12 -3.26
N CYS A 12 15.90 18.57 -2.14
CA CYS A 12 15.58 19.37 -0.97
C CYS A 12 16.74 19.46 0.06
N ASN A 13 16.91 20.66 0.61
CA ASN A 13 17.75 20.94 1.78
C ASN A 13 17.30 20.09 2.99
N PRO A 14 18.18 19.61 3.90
CA PRO A 14 17.78 18.72 4.98
C PRO A 14 16.71 19.28 5.93
N LYS A 15 16.62 20.62 6.05
CA LYS A 15 15.61 21.31 6.88
C LYS A 15 14.18 21.20 6.31
N ASP A 16 14.03 21.26 4.99
CA ASP A 16 12.73 21.27 4.31
C ASP A 16 12.33 19.90 3.74
N ARG A 17 13.29 18.98 3.59
CA ARG A 17 13.07 17.61 3.12
C ARG A 17 11.90 16.89 3.81
N PRO A 18 11.71 16.96 5.15
CA PRO A 18 10.56 16.30 5.79
C PRO A 18 9.21 16.84 5.32
N ARG A 19 9.11 18.15 5.07
CA ARG A 19 7.87 18.78 4.55
C ARG A 19 7.60 18.33 3.12
N ALA A 20 8.60 18.36 2.24
CA ALA A 20 8.45 17.91 0.86
C ALA A 20 8.07 16.42 0.76
N VAL A 21 8.72 15.55 1.55
CA VAL A 21 8.39 14.12 1.61
C VAL A 21 6.98 13.86 2.15
N SER A 22 6.52 14.68 3.11
CA SER A 22 5.14 14.61 3.61
C SER A 22 4.12 15.03 2.56
N LEU A 23 4.40 16.07 1.77
CA LEU A 23 3.53 16.54 0.68
C LEU A 23 3.36 15.45 -0.39
N ILE A 24 4.46 14.82 -0.80
CA ILE A 24 4.45 13.71 -1.77
C ILE A 24 3.63 12.53 -1.23
N THR A 25 3.83 12.17 0.03
CA THR A 25 3.08 11.07 0.65
C THR A 25 1.59 11.39 0.79
N GLY A 26 1.25 12.65 1.05
CA GLY A 26 -0.14 13.14 1.03
C GLY A 26 -0.76 13.06 -0.36
N ALA A 27 -0.06 13.56 -1.40
CA ALA A 27 -0.53 13.50 -2.78
C ALA A 27 -0.80 12.05 -3.25
N ILE A 28 0.07 11.12 -2.84
CA ILE A 28 -0.09 9.68 -3.08
C ILE A 28 -1.39 9.14 -2.45
N ALA A 29 -1.62 9.43 -1.17
CA ALA A 29 -2.80 8.95 -0.45
C ALA A 29 -4.10 9.53 -1.04
N THR A 30 -4.07 10.81 -1.44
CA THR A 30 -5.17 11.45 -2.15
C THR A 30 -5.44 10.76 -3.49
N GLY A 31 -4.39 10.50 -4.29
CA GLY A 31 -4.52 9.80 -5.57
C GLY A 31 -5.17 8.42 -5.45
N THR A 32 -4.81 7.64 -4.42
CA THR A 32 -5.43 6.34 -4.16
C THR A 32 -6.90 6.42 -3.75
N THR A 33 -7.35 7.56 -3.25
CA THR A 33 -8.76 7.80 -2.87
C THR A 33 -9.57 8.34 -4.05
N VAL A 34 -8.97 9.24 -4.84
CA VAL A 34 -9.63 9.88 -6.00
C VAL A 34 -9.94 8.88 -7.10
N GLY A 35 -9.10 7.87 -7.34
CA GLY A 35 -9.33 6.87 -8.40
C GLY A 35 -10.70 6.16 -8.27
N PRO A 36 -10.96 5.44 -7.17
CA PRO A 36 -12.26 4.79 -6.94
C PRO A 36 -13.42 5.78 -6.82
N ALA A 37 -13.18 7.00 -6.33
CA ALA A 37 -14.21 8.05 -6.28
C ALA A 37 -14.63 8.51 -7.68
N LEU A 38 -13.69 8.64 -8.62
CA LEU A 38 -14.01 8.89 -10.04
C LEU A 38 -14.80 7.73 -10.64
N GLN A 39 -14.46 6.49 -10.30
CA GLN A 39 -15.22 5.32 -10.74
C GLN A 39 -16.66 5.33 -10.22
N LEU A 40 -16.86 5.78 -8.98
CA LEU A 40 -18.19 5.98 -8.42
C LEU A 40 -18.95 7.11 -9.16
N LEU A 41 -18.28 8.20 -9.52
CA LEU A 41 -18.89 9.33 -10.23
C LEU A 41 -19.40 8.95 -11.63
N PHE A 42 -18.74 8.03 -12.32
CA PHE A 42 -19.18 7.53 -13.64
C PHE A 42 -20.11 6.32 -13.59
N THR A 43 -20.45 5.84 -12.39
CA THR A 43 -21.39 4.72 -12.21
C THR A 43 -22.80 4.98 -12.79
N PRO A 44 -23.37 6.20 -12.72
CA PRO A 44 -24.69 6.47 -13.29
C PRO A 44 -24.79 6.33 -14.82
N LEU A 45 -23.66 6.29 -15.56
CA LEU A 45 -23.71 6.10 -17.01
C LEU A 45 -24.24 4.72 -17.43
N SER A 46 -24.28 3.75 -16.51
CA SER A 46 -24.71 2.36 -16.77
C SER A 46 -24.01 1.73 -18.00
N TYR A 47 -24.39 0.51 -18.36
CA TYR A 47 -23.97 -0.16 -19.60
C TYR A 47 -25.23 -0.45 -20.42
N PRO A 48 -25.25 -0.19 -21.75
CA PRO A 48 -24.13 0.12 -22.66
C PRO A 48 -23.69 1.60 -22.70
N GLY A 49 -24.33 2.50 -21.95
CA GLY A 49 -23.95 3.92 -21.89
C GLY A 49 -24.23 4.69 -23.19
N TRP A 50 -23.41 5.70 -23.50
CA TRP A 50 -23.49 6.46 -24.74
C TRP A 50 -22.58 5.88 -25.82
N VAL A 51 -23.19 5.27 -26.84
CA VAL A 51 -22.48 4.78 -28.02
C VAL A 51 -22.39 5.92 -29.03
N ILE A 52 -21.20 6.52 -29.17
CA ILE A 52 -20.98 7.65 -30.09
C ILE A 52 -20.61 7.12 -31.49
N PHE A 53 -19.80 6.05 -31.55
CA PHE A 53 -19.42 5.34 -32.77
C PHE A 53 -19.52 3.81 -32.54
N PRO A 54 -19.63 2.99 -33.60
CA PRO A 54 -19.73 1.53 -33.47
C PRO A 54 -18.61 0.87 -32.64
N ASN A 55 -17.42 1.49 -32.56
CA ASN A 55 -16.29 1.03 -31.74
C ASN A 55 -15.98 1.95 -30.54
N PHE A 56 -16.75 3.03 -30.34
CA PHE A 56 -16.48 4.02 -29.28
C PHE A 56 -17.72 4.21 -28.41
N SER A 57 -17.81 3.37 -27.38
CA SER A 57 -18.82 3.48 -26.32
C SER A 57 -18.23 4.17 -25.10
N VAL A 58 -18.88 5.23 -24.64
CA VAL A 58 -18.65 5.82 -23.32
C VAL A 58 -19.61 5.14 -22.35
N SER A 59 -19.08 4.14 -21.65
CA SER A 59 -19.79 3.41 -20.59
C SER A 59 -19.08 3.65 -19.26
N MET A 60 -19.72 3.21 -18.17
CA MET A 60 -19.12 3.21 -16.83
C MET A 60 -17.70 2.58 -16.80
N TYR A 61 -17.41 1.60 -17.66
CA TYR A 61 -16.13 0.90 -17.73
C TYR A 61 -15.05 1.68 -18.51
N THR A 62 -15.43 2.45 -19.53
CA THR A 62 -14.48 3.16 -20.41
C THR A 62 -14.25 4.61 -19.98
N ALA A 63 -15.26 5.28 -19.40
CA ALA A 63 -15.16 6.67 -18.95
C ALA A 63 -14.01 6.91 -17.96
N CYS A 64 -13.85 6.01 -16.98
CA CYS A 64 -12.78 6.07 -15.98
C CYS A 64 -11.39 5.97 -16.61
N ALA A 65 -11.25 5.13 -17.65
CA ALA A 65 -10.01 4.96 -18.39
C ALA A 65 -9.66 6.24 -19.16
N TYR A 66 -10.64 6.88 -19.83
CA TYR A 66 -10.42 8.14 -20.54
C TYR A 66 -9.97 9.26 -19.62
N VAL A 67 -10.59 9.42 -18.44
CA VAL A 67 -10.16 10.42 -17.46
C VAL A 67 -8.73 10.14 -16.97
N SER A 68 -8.39 8.87 -16.73
CA SER A 68 -7.03 8.48 -16.35
C SER A 68 -6.00 8.82 -17.44
N CYS A 69 -6.35 8.62 -18.72
CA CYS A 69 -5.51 9.03 -19.85
C CYS A 69 -5.31 10.55 -19.91
N ILE A 70 -6.38 11.34 -19.71
CA ILE A 70 -6.32 12.80 -19.68
C ILE A 70 -5.43 13.28 -18.51
N MET A 71 -5.60 12.71 -17.31
CA MET A 71 -4.76 13.04 -16.16
C MET A 71 -3.27 12.73 -16.40
N ASN A 72 -2.97 11.62 -17.06
CA ASN A 72 -1.60 11.27 -17.45
C ASN A 72 -1.04 12.24 -18.50
N ALA A 73 -1.85 12.65 -19.49
CA ALA A 73 -1.44 13.65 -20.49
C ALA A 73 -1.15 15.01 -19.84
N ILE A 74 -2.00 15.45 -18.90
CA ILE A 74 -1.77 16.67 -18.11
C ILE A 74 -0.48 16.53 -17.30
N SER A 75 -0.26 15.39 -16.64
CA SER A 75 0.96 15.15 -15.86
C SER A 75 2.22 15.23 -16.72
N PHE A 76 2.18 14.65 -17.92
CA PHE A 76 3.29 14.74 -18.88
C PHE A 76 3.52 16.18 -19.36
N PHE A 77 2.44 16.92 -19.63
CA PHE A 77 2.52 18.33 -20.00
C PHE A 77 3.13 19.19 -18.89
N THR A 78 2.67 19.02 -17.65
CA THR A 78 3.23 19.73 -16.49
C THR A 78 4.72 19.39 -16.30
N LEU A 79 5.10 18.12 -16.44
CA LEU A 79 6.50 17.72 -16.32
C LEU A 79 7.34 18.31 -17.46
N LYS A 80 6.82 18.42 -18.69
CA LYS A 80 7.59 18.99 -19.80
C LYS A 80 7.76 20.51 -19.72
N PHE A 81 6.74 21.25 -19.26
CA PHE A 81 6.73 22.72 -19.34
C PHE A 81 7.03 23.43 -18.02
N PHE A 82 6.79 22.80 -16.87
CA PHE A 82 6.92 23.43 -15.56
C PHE A 82 7.98 22.78 -14.67
N PHE A 83 8.48 21.59 -15.01
CA PHE A 83 9.51 20.95 -14.21
C PHE A 83 10.89 21.44 -14.65
N ASP A 84 11.55 22.17 -13.75
CA ASP A 84 12.97 22.49 -13.87
C ASP A 84 13.78 21.59 -12.93
N GLU A 85 14.86 21.01 -13.43
CA GLU A 85 15.63 19.99 -12.73
C GLU A 85 16.68 20.65 -11.84
N SER A 86 16.38 20.80 -10.54
CA SER A 86 17.27 21.44 -9.57
C SER A 86 17.82 20.43 -8.56
N TYR A 87 19.13 20.25 -8.58
CA TYR A 87 19.87 19.37 -7.67
C TYR A 87 20.51 20.17 -6.52
N ALA A 88 19.70 20.84 -5.69
CA ALA A 88 20.23 21.65 -4.59
C ALA A 88 20.90 20.82 -3.45
N GLY A 89 20.64 19.51 -3.37
CA GLY A 89 21.23 18.62 -2.36
C GLY A 89 22.49 17.85 -2.80
N LEU A 90 22.95 17.99 -4.05
CA LEU A 90 24.31 17.60 -4.44
C LEU A 90 25.24 18.79 -4.20
N HIS A 91 25.69 18.97 -2.96
CA HIS A 91 26.83 19.84 -2.72
C HIS A 91 28.04 19.22 -3.42
N LYS A 92 28.44 19.84 -4.55
CA LYS A 92 29.72 19.75 -5.25
C LYS A 92 30.72 18.74 -4.65
N GLU A 93 30.65 17.48 -5.06
CA GLU A 93 31.77 16.54 -4.89
C GLU A 93 32.95 16.89 -5.83
N ASN A 94 32.81 17.95 -6.65
CA ASN A 94 33.79 18.41 -7.62
C ASN A 94 34.30 19.85 -7.39
N ALA A 95 34.09 20.45 -6.22
CA ALA A 95 34.76 21.71 -5.89
C ALA A 95 35.67 21.51 -4.68
N VAL A 96 36.96 21.71 -4.91
CA VAL A 96 38.07 21.61 -3.95
C VAL A 96 38.59 20.16 -3.77
N LYS A 97 39.38 19.70 -4.76
CA LYS A 97 40.64 19.03 -4.42
C LYS A 97 41.64 20.15 -4.08
N PRO A 98 42.03 20.38 -2.83
CA PRO A 98 43.35 20.89 -2.56
C PRO A 98 44.30 19.71 -2.69
N ALA A 99 45.22 19.81 -3.64
CA ALA A 99 46.45 19.05 -3.53
C ALA A 99 47.12 19.48 -2.20
N ASP A 100 47.59 18.49 -1.45
CA ASP A 100 48.43 18.64 -0.26
C ASP A 100 47.78 19.24 1.00
N SER A 101 47.18 18.38 1.82
CA SER A 101 47.36 18.39 3.28
C SER A 101 46.71 17.14 3.89
N ASP A 102 47.58 16.30 4.43
CA ASP A 102 47.44 15.30 5.49
C ASP A 102 46.08 14.63 5.73
N GLU A 103 46.14 13.30 5.71
CA GLU A 103 45.10 12.33 6.08
C GLU A 103 44.50 12.57 7.47
N GLU A 104 43.64 13.58 7.64
CA GLU A 104 42.71 13.62 8.76
C GLU A 104 41.48 12.79 8.44
N THR A 105 41.63 11.51 8.75
CA THR A 105 40.58 10.54 9.04
C THR A 105 39.22 11.17 9.35
N VAL A 106 38.35 11.26 8.34
CA VAL A 106 36.90 11.29 8.59
C VAL A 106 36.61 9.98 9.29
N ASN A 107 36.51 10.03 10.61
CA ASN A 107 36.14 8.92 11.46
C ASN A 107 34.82 8.34 10.94
N LEU A 108 34.92 7.32 10.07
CA LEU A 108 33.88 6.37 9.76
C LEU A 108 33.53 5.74 11.10
N VAL A 109 32.64 6.37 11.87
CA VAL A 109 31.98 5.77 13.02
C VAL A 109 31.46 4.45 12.47
N LYS A 110 32.12 3.35 12.84
CA LYS A 110 31.87 2.04 12.27
C LYS A 110 30.52 1.61 12.83
N LEU A 111 29.44 2.03 12.15
CA LEU A 111 28.08 1.79 12.60
C LEU A 111 27.95 0.29 12.90
N PRO A 112 27.55 -0.11 14.11
CA PRO A 112 27.42 -1.50 14.46
C PRO A 112 26.54 -2.21 13.43
N LYS A 113 26.84 -3.49 13.16
CA LYS A 113 26.09 -4.30 12.21
C LYS A 113 24.61 -4.27 12.65
N PHE A 114 23.72 -3.81 11.78
CA PHE A 114 22.28 -3.81 12.07
C PHE A 114 21.82 -5.27 12.25
N ASP A 115 20.76 -5.45 13.03
CA ASP A 115 20.18 -6.77 13.22
C ASP A 115 19.53 -7.25 11.92
N ARG A 116 20.24 -8.12 11.19
CA ARG A 116 19.80 -8.68 9.91
C ARG A 116 18.48 -9.42 10.07
N TRP A 117 18.26 -10.07 11.21
CA TRP A 117 17.01 -10.80 11.46
C TRP A 117 15.83 -9.85 11.59
N ALA A 118 15.99 -8.74 12.31
CA ALA A 118 14.93 -7.74 12.44
C ALA A 118 14.57 -7.11 11.09
N ALA A 119 15.57 -6.84 10.23
CA ALA A 119 15.34 -6.35 8.88
C ALA A 119 14.59 -7.38 8.00
N ILE A 120 15.02 -8.65 8.02
CA ILE A 120 14.35 -9.73 7.26
C ILE A 120 12.89 -9.90 7.70
N ILE A 121 12.63 -9.84 9.00
CA ILE A 121 11.26 -9.91 9.53
C ILE A 121 10.43 -8.73 9.01
N CYS A 122 10.98 -7.51 8.98
CA CYS A 122 10.28 -6.36 8.40
C CYS A 122 9.97 -6.54 6.91
N LEU A 123 10.91 -7.09 6.13
CA LEU A 123 10.69 -7.42 4.72
C LEU A 123 9.57 -8.45 4.54
N PHE A 124 9.64 -9.55 5.30
CA PHE A 124 8.63 -10.61 5.25
C PHE A 124 7.25 -10.08 5.68
N THR A 125 7.21 -9.24 6.71
CA THR A 125 5.98 -8.60 7.20
C THR A 125 5.36 -7.70 6.14
N ARG A 126 6.19 -6.92 5.42
CA ARG A 126 5.73 -6.09 4.31
C ARG A 126 5.19 -6.93 3.16
N PHE A 127 5.89 -8.02 2.82
CA PHE A 127 5.45 -8.98 1.81
C PHE A 127 4.10 -9.60 2.18
N ALA A 128 3.95 -10.12 3.41
CA ALA A 128 2.72 -10.78 3.87
C ALA A 128 1.51 -9.82 3.86
N GLN A 129 1.68 -8.60 4.38
CA GLN A 129 0.60 -7.61 4.38
C GLN A 129 0.20 -7.22 2.95
N ARG A 130 1.18 -6.98 2.07
CA ARG A 130 0.90 -6.58 0.69
C ARG A 130 0.27 -7.72 -0.11
N LEU A 131 0.68 -8.97 0.13
CA LEU A 131 0.08 -10.15 -0.49
C LEU A 131 -1.41 -10.26 -0.15
N VAL A 132 -1.77 -10.14 1.12
CA VAL A 132 -3.18 -10.16 1.56
C VAL A 132 -3.99 -9.05 0.88
N PHE A 133 -3.46 -7.82 0.87
CA PHE A 133 -4.15 -6.68 0.24
C PHE A 133 -4.38 -6.90 -1.26
N THR A 134 -3.34 -7.30 -1.99
CA THR A 134 -3.44 -7.59 -3.42
C THR A 134 -4.41 -8.74 -3.70
N ASN A 135 -4.43 -9.78 -2.86
CA ASN A 135 -5.35 -10.88 -3.06
C ASN A 135 -6.82 -10.47 -2.85
N ILE A 136 -7.10 -9.66 -1.83
CA ILE A 136 -8.45 -9.14 -1.58
C ILE A 136 -8.91 -8.28 -2.78
N GLU A 137 -8.02 -7.48 -3.33
CA GLU A 137 -8.31 -6.63 -4.50
C GLU A 137 -8.63 -7.48 -5.76
N ILE A 138 -7.82 -8.51 -6.03
CA ILE A 138 -8.01 -9.37 -7.21
C ILE A 138 -9.26 -10.25 -7.08
N ILE A 139 -9.50 -10.84 -5.90
CA ILE A 139 -10.65 -11.74 -5.70
C ILE A 139 -11.94 -10.97 -5.43
N GLY A 140 -11.88 -9.72 -4.97
CA GLY A 140 -13.06 -8.98 -4.54
C GLY A 140 -14.18 -8.96 -5.58
N SER A 141 -13.85 -8.73 -6.85
CA SER A 141 -14.81 -8.75 -7.95
C SER A 141 -15.40 -10.13 -8.24
N PRO A 142 -14.61 -11.18 -8.56
CA PRO A 142 -15.17 -12.52 -8.80
C PRO A 142 -15.88 -13.10 -7.57
N TYR A 143 -15.44 -12.77 -6.35
CA TYR A 143 -16.11 -13.17 -5.11
C TYR A 143 -17.48 -12.52 -4.95
N ALA A 144 -17.60 -11.21 -5.23
CA ALA A 144 -18.89 -10.53 -5.18
C ALA A 144 -19.87 -11.07 -6.22
N MET A 145 -19.41 -11.38 -7.43
CA MET A 145 -20.26 -11.97 -8.46
C MET A 145 -20.70 -13.40 -8.12
N THR A 146 -19.76 -14.25 -7.69
CA THR A 146 -20.04 -15.69 -7.47
C THR A 146 -20.71 -15.97 -6.13
N VAL A 147 -20.28 -15.33 -5.04
CA VAL A 147 -20.78 -15.60 -3.67
C VAL A 147 -21.96 -14.71 -3.32
N PHE A 148 -21.94 -13.43 -3.69
CA PHE A 148 -23.05 -12.51 -3.40
C PHE A 148 -24.11 -12.47 -4.51
N GLY A 149 -23.84 -13.03 -5.69
CA GLY A 149 -24.77 -13.00 -6.82
C GLY A 149 -24.99 -11.58 -7.34
N PHE A 150 -23.98 -10.71 -7.26
CA PHE A 150 -24.08 -9.35 -7.78
C PHE A 150 -23.82 -9.34 -9.28
N THR A 151 -24.58 -8.53 -10.02
CA THR A 151 -24.30 -8.23 -11.43
C THR A 151 -22.95 -7.52 -11.56
N ASN A 152 -22.37 -7.53 -12.76
CA ASN A 152 -21.13 -6.83 -13.05
C ASN A 152 -21.20 -5.34 -12.64
N GLN A 153 -22.29 -4.65 -13.01
CA GLN A 153 -22.50 -3.25 -12.65
C GLN A 153 -22.55 -3.02 -11.14
N ARG A 154 -23.33 -3.84 -10.41
CA ARG A 154 -23.42 -3.71 -8.94
C ARG A 154 -22.10 -4.01 -8.25
N THR A 155 -21.36 -5.00 -8.73
CA THR A 155 -20.06 -5.37 -8.19
C THR A 155 -19.09 -4.20 -8.26
N VAL A 156 -19.02 -3.52 -9.42
CA VAL A 156 -18.17 -2.35 -9.58
C VAL A 156 -18.64 -1.20 -8.71
N LEU A 157 -19.93 -0.88 -8.68
CA LEU A 157 -20.48 0.19 -7.83
C LEU A 157 -20.11 -0.01 -6.36
N ILE A 158 -20.43 -1.18 -5.80
CA ILE A 158 -20.21 -1.47 -4.38
C ILE A 158 -18.70 -1.55 -4.08
N GLY A 159 -17.90 -2.12 -4.99
CA GLY A 159 -16.45 -2.14 -4.89
C GLY A 159 -15.85 -0.73 -4.82
N SER A 160 -16.27 0.17 -5.71
CA SER A 160 -15.80 1.56 -5.75
C SER A 160 -16.23 2.35 -4.50
N VAL A 161 -17.45 2.15 -4.00
CA VAL A 161 -17.89 2.74 -2.71
C VAL A 161 -17.01 2.24 -1.57
N ALA A 162 -16.74 0.93 -1.51
CA ALA A 162 -15.91 0.32 -0.49
C ALA A 162 -14.48 0.85 -0.48
N GLN A 163 -13.87 0.97 -1.66
CA GLN A 163 -12.49 1.46 -1.78
C GLN A 163 -12.39 2.98 -1.53
N THR A 164 -13.40 3.74 -1.93
CA THR A 164 -13.49 5.18 -1.60
C THR A 164 -13.65 5.38 -0.09
N GLY A 165 -14.51 4.59 0.57
CA GLY A 165 -14.69 4.62 2.02
C GLY A 165 -13.40 4.27 2.77
N LEU A 166 -12.67 3.25 2.30
CA LEU A 166 -11.34 2.90 2.80
C LEU A 166 -10.36 4.06 2.68
N GLY A 167 -10.31 4.73 1.51
CA GLY A 167 -9.45 5.89 1.27
C GLY A 167 -9.79 7.07 2.19
N ALA A 168 -11.09 7.37 2.35
CA ALA A 168 -11.56 8.42 3.25
C ALA A 168 -11.18 8.16 4.70
N ILE A 169 -11.41 6.94 5.20
CA ILE A 169 -11.00 6.52 6.55
C ILE A 169 -9.48 6.65 6.71
N ALA A 170 -8.70 6.21 5.71
CA ALA A 170 -7.25 6.32 5.76
C ALA A 170 -6.78 7.78 5.84
N VAL A 171 -7.37 8.69 5.04
CA VAL A 171 -7.06 10.13 5.09
C VAL A 171 -7.41 10.73 6.45
N ILE A 172 -8.58 10.40 7.02
CA ILE A 172 -8.99 10.85 8.36
C ILE A 172 -7.97 10.40 9.42
N ILE A 173 -7.49 9.16 9.33
CA ILE A 173 -6.48 8.63 10.23
C ILE A 173 -5.16 9.36 10.04
N PHE A 174 -4.67 9.50 8.80
CA PHE A 174 -3.45 10.26 8.53
C PHE A 174 -3.52 11.69 9.08
N MET A 175 -4.63 12.40 8.87
CA MET A 175 -4.86 13.74 9.41
C MET A 175 -4.87 13.72 10.95
N SER A 176 -5.52 12.74 11.56
CA SER A 176 -5.53 12.56 13.02
C SER A 176 -4.12 12.33 13.57
N PHE A 177 -3.30 11.52 12.89
CA PHE A 177 -1.90 11.30 13.27
C PHE A 177 -1.07 12.60 13.25
N LEU A 178 -1.30 13.46 12.26
CA LEU A 178 -0.62 14.75 12.12
C LEU A 178 -1.07 15.75 13.19
N ILE A 179 -2.38 15.92 13.38
CA ILE A 179 -2.97 16.91 14.31
C ILE A 179 -2.64 16.56 15.76
N PHE A 180 -2.89 15.32 16.17
CA PHE A 180 -2.74 14.90 17.56
C PHE A 180 -1.28 14.60 17.95
N LYS A 181 -0.32 14.74 17.02
CA LYS A 181 1.09 14.36 17.22
C LYS A 181 1.21 12.97 17.86
N LEU A 182 0.40 12.02 17.39
CA LEU A 182 0.29 10.66 17.94
C LEU A 182 1.63 9.92 17.94
N ASN A 183 2.55 10.37 17.09
CA ASN A 183 3.95 9.96 17.03
C ASN A 183 4.67 9.98 18.39
N ARG A 184 4.27 10.86 19.33
CA ARG A 184 4.87 10.98 20.67
C ARG A 184 4.38 9.90 21.63
N TYR A 185 3.14 9.43 21.48
CA TYR A 185 2.51 8.47 22.39
C TYR A 185 2.56 7.03 21.87
N MET A 186 2.76 6.87 20.56
CA MET A 186 2.63 5.57 19.90
C MET A 186 3.95 4.79 19.86
N LYS A 187 3.93 3.63 20.51
CA LYS A 187 4.97 2.61 20.34
C LYS A 187 4.72 1.90 19.00
N TYR A 188 5.47 2.27 17.95
CA TYR A 188 5.28 1.73 16.59
C TYR A 188 5.18 0.19 16.52
N ARG A 189 5.89 -0.54 17.40
CA ARG A 189 5.77 -2.01 17.46
C ARG A 189 4.35 -2.49 17.74
N VAL A 190 3.71 -1.85 18.72
CA VAL A 190 2.32 -2.16 19.09
C VAL A 190 1.43 -1.81 17.91
N CYS A 191 1.64 -0.66 17.28
CA CYS A 191 0.88 -0.25 16.10
C CYS A 191 0.97 -1.26 14.94
N THR A 192 2.16 -1.79 14.64
CA THR A 192 2.31 -2.82 13.60
C THR A 192 1.56 -4.11 13.97
N VAL A 193 1.67 -4.58 15.22
CA VAL A 193 0.95 -5.78 15.68
C VAL A 193 -0.56 -5.55 15.66
N THR A 194 -1.04 -4.40 16.13
CA THR A 194 -2.46 -4.03 16.08
C THR A 194 -2.97 -3.96 14.65
N ALA A 195 -2.21 -3.40 13.72
CA ALA A 195 -2.61 -3.32 12.32
C ALA A 195 -2.66 -4.70 11.64
N LEU A 196 -1.68 -5.58 11.91
CA LEU A 196 -1.71 -6.97 11.45
C LEU A 196 -2.89 -7.75 12.07
N SER A 197 -3.20 -7.47 13.34
CA SER A 197 -4.34 -8.09 14.03
C SER A 197 -5.67 -7.62 13.44
N LEU A 198 -5.82 -6.33 13.10
CA LEU A 198 -7.00 -5.82 12.40
C LEU A 198 -7.20 -6.48 11.03
N LEU A 199 -6.10 -6.67 10.28
CA LEU A 199 -6.16 -7.37 9.00
C LEU A 199 -6.53 -8.85 9.16
N LEU A 200 -6.02 -9.51 10.19
CA LEU A 200 -6.41 -10.88 10.54
C LEU A 200 -7.89 -10.96 10.92
N SER A 201 -8.39 -10.02 11.74
CA SER A 201 -9.81 -9.95 12.12
C SER A 201 -10.71 -9.81 10.88
N PHE A 202 -10.33 -8.99 9.90
CA PHE A 202 -11.06 -8.89 8.63
C PHE A 202 -11.14 -10.24 7.91
N LEU A 203 -10.03 -10.98 7.80
CA LEU A 203 -10.01 -12.29 7.14
C LEU A 203 -10.87 -13.33 7.89
N VAL A 204 -10.86 -13.28 9.22
CA VAL A 204 -11.65 -14.18 10.08
C VAL A 204 -13.16 -13.87 9.97
N ILE A 205 -13.53 -12.58 9.95
CA ILE A 205 -14.92 -12.13 9.79
C ILE A 205 -15.45 -12.47 8.39
N SER A 206 -14.62 -12.29 7.36
CA SER A 206 -15.00 -12.58 5.97
C SER A 206 -14.95 -14.06 5.60
N PHE A 207 -14.45 -14.93 6.48
CA PHE A 207 -14.37 -16.35 6.23
C PHE A 207 -15.78 -16.98 6.18
N PRO A 208 -16.10 -17.80 5.15
CA PRO A 208 -17.38 -18.50 5.06
C PRO A 208 -17.40 -19.69 6.03
N TRP A 209 -17.70 -19.42 7.30
CA TRP A 209 -17.80 -20.44 8.34
C TRP A 209 -18.95 -21.41 8.06
N TRP A 210 -18.78 -22.66 8.51
CA TRP A 210 -19.76 -23.72 8.34
C TRP A 210 -21.11 -23.44 9.03
N PHE A 211 -21.14 -22.56 10.03
CA PHE A 211 -22.34 -22.28 10.82
C PHE A 211 -23.22 -21.16 10.25
N LEU A 212 -22.78 -20.45 9.19
CA LEU A 212 -23.60 -19.39 8.61
C LEU A 212 -24.80 -19.99 7.84
N PRO A 213 -26.04 -19.56 8.12
CA PRO A 213 -27.19 -19.97 7.33
C PRO A 213 -27.21 -19.22 6.00
N GLY A 214 -27.02 -19.94 4.90
CA GLY A 214 -27.15 -19.37 3.55
C GLY A 214 -26.40 -20.18 2.50
N LYS A 215 -27.11 -20.64 1.47
CA LYS A 215 -26.52 -21.23 0.28
C LYS A 215 -26.26 -20.15 -0.77
N ILE A 216 -25.22 -20.34 -1.56
CA ILE A 216 -24.89 -19.47 -2.69
C ILE A 216 -25.93 -19.69 -3.80
N GLN A 217 -26.23 -18.65 -4.58
CA GLN A 217 -27.03 -18.81 -5.80
C GLN A 217 -26.19 -19.53 -6.85
N THR A 218 -26.70 -20.65 -7.34
CA THR A 218 -26.02 -21.51 -8.31
C THR A 218 -26.80 -21.59 -9.61
N TYR A 219 -26.10 -21.73 -10.73
CA TYR A 219 -26.69 -21.97 -12.05
C TYR A 219 -25.87 -23.02 -12.82
N THR A 220 -26.50 -23.66 -13.81
CA THR A 220 -25.86 -24.65 -14.69
C THR A 220 -25.56 -24.06 -16.07
N ASN A 221 -24.73 -24.76 -16.87
CA ASN A 221 -24.49 -24.36 -18.25
C ASN A 221 -25.77 -24.40 -19.12
N GLU A 222 -26.75 -25.24 -18.77
CA GLU A 222 -28.04 -25.31 -19.45
C GLU A 222 -28.87 -24.04 -19.20
N ASP A 223 -28.89 -23.54 -17.96
CA ASP A 223 -29.55 -22.28 -17.60
C ASP A 223 -28.93 -21.10 -18.35
N GLN A 224 -27.61 -21.14 -18.54
CA GLN A 224 -26.85 -20.15 -19.30
C GLN A 224 -27.13 -20.21 -20.81
N ALA A 225 -27.38 -21.38 -21.37
CA ALA A 225 -27.76 -21.52 -22.78
C ALA A 225 -29.20 -21.05 -23.04
N ASN A 226 -30.09 -21.15 -22.05
CA ASN A 226 -31.52 -20.86 -22.20
C ASN A 226 -31.90 -19.39 -21.93
N THR A 227 -31.01 -18.60 -21.31
CA THR A 227 -31.32 -17.23 -20.87
C THR A 227 -30.43 -16.20 -21.57
N THR A 228 -31.03 -15.16 -22.15
CA THR A 228 -30.32 -14.00 -22.73
C THR A 228 -29.93 -12.94 -21.69
N GLU A 229 -30.42 -13.04 -20.46
CA GLU A 229 -30.07 -12.15 -19.35
C GLU A 229 -28.81 -12.61 -18.61
N GLU A 230 -28.13 -11.66 -17.95
CA GLU A 230 -26.91 -11.89 -17.18
C GLU A 230 -27.22 -12.75 -15.93
N LEU A 231 -26.93 -14.06 -16.00
CA LEU A 231 -27.02 -14.95 -14.85
C LEU A 231 -26.00 -14.57 -13.78
N THR A 232 -26.48 -14.51 -12.54
CA THR A 232 -25.68 -14.16 -11.37
C THR A 232 -25.46 -15.38 -10.49
N GLY A 233 -24.30 -15.46 -9.84
CA GLY A 233 -23.96 -16.55 -8.92
C GLY A 233 -22.84 -17.46 -9.41
N CYS A 234 -22.85 -18.70 -8.92
CA CYS A 234 -21.76 -19.67 -9.06
C CYS A 234 -22.15 -20.78 -10.06
N ASN A 235 -21.34 -20.99 -11.10
CA ASN A 235 -21.57 -22.05 -12.08
C ASN A 235 -21.08 -23.39 -11.52
N VAL A 236 -22.00 -24.33 -11.27
CA VAL A 236 -21.70 -25.62 -10.61
C VAL A 236 -20.84 -26.52 -11.50
N ASP A 237 -21.02 -26.45 -12.81
CA ASP A 237 -20.29 -27.28 -13.78
C ASP A 237 -18.82 -26.86 -13.95
N LYS A 238 -18.47 -25.64 -13.52
CA LYS A 238 -17.10 -25.10 -13.59
C LYS A 238 -16.39 -25.03 -12.24
N LEU A 239 -17.13 -25.04 -11.13
CA LEU A 239 -16.61 -24.72 -9.80
C LEU A 239 -17.22 -25.66 -8.75
N ASP A 240 -16.50 -26.72 -8.41
CA ASP A 240 -16.96 -27.75 -7.45
C ASP A 240 -17.22 -27.21 -6.03
N TRP A 241 -16.60 -26.08 -5.68
CA TRP A 241 -16.74 -25.47 -4.36
C TRP A 241 -18.02 -24.65 -4.18
N CYS A 242 -18.83 -24.45 -5.24
CA CYS A 242 -20.09 -23.71 -5.16
C CYS A 242 -21.06 -24.33 -4.13
N GLU A 243 -21.12 -25.65 -4.05
CA GLU A 243 -22.03 -26.36 -3.15
C GLU A 243 -21.56 -26.37 -1.69
N THR A 244 -20.25 -26.34 -1.48
CA THR A 244 -19.65 -26.47 -0.15
C THR A 244 -19.52 -25.12 0.56
N THR A 245 -19.60 -24.00 -0.16
CA THR A 245 -19.34 -22.66 0.38
C THR A 245 -20.63 -21.99 0.83
N THR A 246 -20.63 -21.47 2.06
CA THR A 246 -21.77 -20.72 2.63
C THR A 246 -21.72 -19.26 2.20
N ARG A 247 -22.90 -18.65 2.06
CA ARG A 247 -23.02 -17.24 1.69
C ARG A 247 -22.73 -16.35 2.89
N VAL A 248 -21.69 -15.52 2.79
CA VAL A 248 -21.37 -14.49 3.79
C VAL A 248 -22.28 -13.28 3.60
N ASN A 249 -22.63 -12.57 4.67
CA ASN A 249 -23.41 -11.34 4.57
C ASN A 249 -22.57 -10.24 3.86
N PRO A 250 -23.01 -9.72 2.69
CA PRO A 250 -22.25 -8.72 1.94
C PRO A 250 -22.00 -7.44 2.73
N TRP A 251 -22.96 -6.99 3.54
CA TRP A 251 -22.81 -5.78 4.35
C TRP A 251 -21.71 -5.92 5.40
N LEU A 252 -21.63 -7.09 6.04
CA LEU A 252 -20.59 -7.38 7.02
C LEU A 252 -19.20 -7.38 6.36
N TYR A 253 -19.09 -7.97 5.16
CA TYR A 253 -17.85 -8.00 4.38
C TYR A 253 -17.35 -6.59 4.04
N TYR A 254 -18.20 -5.76 3.42
CA TYR A 254 -17.79 -4.43 2.97
C TYR A 254 -17.56 -3.43 4.13
N ILE A 255 -18.38 -3.47 5.19
CA ILE A 255 -18.18 -2.62 6.37
C ILE A 255 -16.88 -3.01 7.08
N SER A 256 -16.64 -4.31 7.29
CA SER A 256 -15.39 -4.79 7.89
C SER A 256 -14.20 -4.45 7.01
N PHE A 257 -14.30 -4.55 5.69
CA PHE A 257 -13.26 -4.13 4.75
C PHE A 257 -12.92 -2.64 4.92
N MET A 258 -13.92 -1.75 4.87
CA MET A 258 -13.72 -0.31 5.02
C MET A 258 -13.05 0.04 6.36
N VAL A 259 -13.55 -0.51 7.47
CA VAL A 259 -13.08 -0.17 8.82
C VAL A 259 -11.74 -0.84 9.14
N CYS A 260 -11.66 -2.17 9.05
CA CYS A 260 -10.48 -2.91 9.46
C CYS A 260 -9.29 -2.64 8.53
N VAL A 261 -9.49 -2.66 7.21
CA VAL A 261 -8.41 -2.42 6.25
C VAL A 261 -8.11 -0.92 6.14
N GLY A 262 -9.13 -0.05 6.18
CA GLY A 262 -8.94 1.41 6.17
C GLY A 262 -8.20 1.94 7.39
N ILE A 263 -8.38 1.34 8.57
CA ILE A 263 -7.55 1.65 9.76
C ILE A 263 -6.20 0.94 9.70
N GLY A 264 -6.20 -0.36 9.38
CA GLY A 264 -5.00 -1.19 9.45
C GLY A 264 -3.92 -0.77 8.45
N TYR A 265 -4.29 -0.49 7.19
CA TYR A 265 -3.36 -0.18 6.11
C TYR A 265 -2.47 1.05 6.38
N PRO A 266 -3.00 2.26 6.66
CA PRO A 266 -2.18 3.44 6.90
C PRO A 266 -1.32 3.31 8.17
N VAL A 267 -1.88 2.74 9.24
CA VAL A 267 -1.18 2.52 10.51
C VAL A 267 0.00 1.55 10.31
N PHE A 268 -0.22 0.48 9.55
CA PHE A 268 0.83 -0.47 9.18
C PHE A 268 1.93 0.20 8.38
N ASP A 269 1.58 0.92 7.31
CA ASP A 269 2.54 1.55 6.39
C ASP A 269 3.45 2.54 7.11
N ILE A 270 2.89 3.43 7.95
CA ILE A 270 3.69 4.37 8.76
C ILE A 270 4.61 3.60 9.71
N SER A 271 4.07 2.62 10.42
CA SER A 271 4.79 1.94 11.51
C SER A 271 5.94 1.09 10.98
N ILE A 272 5.73 0.31 9.91
CA ILE A 272 6.76 -0.55 9.33
C ILE A 272 7.91 0.28 8.72
N ASN A 273 7.59 1.34 7.98
CA ASN A 273 8.59 2.23 7.37
C ASN A 273 9.43 2.91 8.45
N THR A 274 8.80 3.33 9.56
CA THR A 274 9.49 3.97 10.68
C THR A 274 10.37 3.00 11.47
N ILE A 275 9.87 1.80 11.79
CA ILE A 275 10.63 0.77 12.50
C ILE A 275 11.84 0.35 11.68
N TYR A 276 11.63 0.09 10.39
CA TYR A 276 12.69 -0.33 9.49
C TYR A 276 13.79 0.74 9.36
N GLY A 277 13.41 2.02 9.25
CA GLY A 277 14.37 3.13 9.30
C GLY A 277 15.15 3.19 10.62
N LYS A 278 14.48 2.97 11.76
CA LYS A 278 15.13 2.95 13.11
C LYS A 278 16.06 1.76 13.32
N ILE A 279 15.77 0.60 12.74
CA ILE A 279 16.64 -0.60 12.82
C ILE A 279 17.95 -0.36 12.05
N LEU A 280 17.87 0.32 10.91
CA LEU A 280 19.01 0.58 10.04
C LEU A 280 19.92 1.72 10.51
N GLY A 281 19.37 2.71 11.22
CA GLY A 281 20.10 3.89 11.69
C GLY A 281 20.45 4.88 10.56
N PRO A 282 21.43 5.77 10.76
CA PRO A 282 21.83 6.80 9.78
C PRO A 282 22.70 6.25 8.61
N ARG A 283 22.45 5.01 8.18
CA ARG A 283 23.09 4.40 7.00
C ARG A 283 22.40 4.89 5.72
N ARG A 284 22.94 4.62 4.52
CA ARG A 284 22.26 4.87 3.22
C ARG A 284 20.86 4.23 3.18
N GLN A 285 19.83 4.99 3.57
CA GLN A 285 18.45 4.49 3.75
C GLN A 285 17.76 4.17 2.42
N GLY A 286 18.19 4.79 1.31
CA GLY A 286 17.57 4.63 0.00
C GLY A 286 17.56 3.17 -0.51
N PHE A 287 18.71 2.48 -0.48
CA PHE A 287 18.80 1.09 -0.93
C PHE A 287 17.90 0.17 -0.12
N MET A 288 17.92 0.32 1.20
CA MET A 288 17.17 -0.54 2.10
C MET A 288 15.66 -0.31 1.99
N GLN A 289 15.21 0.95 1.87
CA GLN A 289 13.81 1.27 1.58
C GLN A 289 13.39 0.73 0.20
N GLY A 290 14.30 0.74 -0.77
CA GLY A 290 14.13 0.05 -2.05
C GLY A 290 13.88 -1.44 -1.89
N LEU A 291 14.63 -2.13 -1.03
CA LEU A 291 14.44 -3.55 -0.75
C LEU A 291 13.07 -3.84 -0.12
N LEU A 292 12.58 -2.97 0.76
CA LEU A 292 11.23 -3.06 1.32
C LEU A 292 10.16 -2.90 0.21
N GLN A 293 10.38 -2.03 -0.76
CA GLN A 293 9.50 -1.88 -1.92
C GLN A 293 9.56 -3.09 -2.87
N VAL A 294 10.73 -3.70 -3.06
CA VAL A 294 10.90 -4.94 -3.85
C VAL A 294 10.09 -6.08 -3.22
N SER A 295 10.09 -6.21 -1.89
CA SER A 295 9.27 -7.22 -1.22
C SER A 295 7.76 -7.04 -1.48
N ALA A 296 7.27 -5.80 -1.50
CA ALA A 296 5.89 -5.48 -1.86
C ALA A 296 5.59 -5.70 -3.36
N GLY A 297 6.57 -5.48 -4.23
CA GLY A 297 6.49 -5.81 -5.65
C GLY A 297 6.34 -7.31 -5.86
N LEU A 298 7.17 -8.11 -5.17
CA LEU A 298 7.13 -9.58 -5.25
C LEU A 298 5.77 -10.14 -4.84
N SER A 299 5.17 -9.63 -3.76
CA SER A 299 3.81 -10.05 -3.37
C SER A 299 2.76 -9.73 -4.43
N SER A 300 2.91 -8.62 -5.18
CA SER A 300 1.98 -8.27 -6.25
C SER A 300 2.08 -9.21 -7.45
N ILE A 301 3.21 -9.91 -7.61
CA ILE A 301 3.39 -10.95 -8.63
C ILE A 301 2.86 -12.29 -8.12
N VAL A 302 3.17 -12.65 -6.87
CA VAL A 302 2.74 -13.91 -6.25
C VAL A 302 1.21 -13.99 -6.09
N GLY A 303 0.56 -12.87 -5.78
CA GLY A 303 -0.89 -12.83 -5.54
C GLY A 303 -1.75 -13.38 -6.70
N PRO A 304 -1.68 -12.80 -7.91
CA PRO A 304 -2.42 -13.30 -9.07
C PRO A 304 -2.13 -14.77 -9.40
N ILE A 305 -0.88 -15.21 -9.30
CA ILE A 305 -0.48 -16.60 -9.57
C ILE A 305 -1.13 -17.55 -8.57
N MET A 306 -1.08 -17.19 -7.28
CA MET A 306 -1.70 -17.96 -6.21
C MET A 306 -3.21 -18.07 -6.40
N ILE A 307 -3.87 -16.96 -6.77
CA ILE A 307 -5.32 -16.94 -7.00
C ILE A 307 -5.68 -17.79 -8.22
N GLY A 308 -4.98 -17.63 -9.34
CA GLY A 308 -5.23 -18.41 -10.54
C GLY A 308 -5.09 -19.93 -10.30
N ALA A 309 -4.12 -20.34 -9.47
CA ALA A 309 -3.90 -21.74 -9.15
C ALA A 309 -4.92 -22.31 -8.13
N MET A 310 -5.36 -21.51 -7.16
CA MET A 310 -6.20 -22.00 -6.04
C MET A 310 -7.70 -21.78 -6.23
N TYR A 311 -8.12 -20.75 -6.96
CA TYR A 311 -9.52 -20.34 -7.03
C TYR A 311 -10.41 -21.38 -7.74
N GLY A 312 -9.89 -22.07 -8.74
CA GLY A 312 -10.61 -23.18 -9.39
C GLY A 312 -10.83 -24.37 -8.43
N PRO A 313 -9.77 -25.04 -7.95
CA PRO A 313 -9.91 -26.31 -7.23
C PRO A 313 -10.34 -26.18 -5.76
N VAL A 314 -9.86 -25.15 -5.04
CA VAL A 314 -10.08 -25.02 -3.57
C VAL A 314 -11.05 -23.89 -3.24
N GLY A 315 -11.33 -23.02 -4.22
CA GLY A 315 -12.22 -21.88 -4.06
C GLY A 315 -11.70 -20.82 -3.08
N PRO A 316 -12.60 -19.93 -2.63
CA PRO A 316 -12.23 -18.82 -1.74
C PRO A 316 -11.77 -19.29 -0.35
N LYS A 317 -12.28 -20.43 0.14
CA LYS A 317 -11.88 -20.98 1.45
C LYS A 317 -10.38 -21.25 1.56
N GLY A 318 -9.79 -21.86 0.52
CA GLY A 318 -8.36 -22.15 0.49
C GLY A 318 -7.51 -20.88 0.51
N ILE A 319 -7.94 -19.86 -0.23
CA ILE A 319 -7.21 -18.61 -0.37
C ILE A 319 -7.23 -17.82 0.95
N TRP A 320 -8.38 -17.72 1.60
CA TRP A 320 -8.48 -17.09 2.92
C TRP A 320 -7.69 -17.87 3.97
N GLY A 321 -7.76 -19.21 3.93
CA GLY A 321 -6.98 -20.07 4.84
C GLY A 321 -5.48 -19.83 4.72
N PHE A 322 -4.94 -19.80 3.50
CA PHE A 322 -3.53 -19.50 3.26
C PHE A 322 -3.13 -18.10 3.78
N GLN A 323 -3.99 -17.09 3.57
CA GLN A 323 -3.76 -15.74 4.05
C GLN A 323 -3.80 -15.62 5.58
N ILE A 324 -4.71 -16.35 6.23
CA ILE A 324 -4.77 -16.42 7.68
C ILE A 324 -3.48 -17.05 8.22
N VAL A 325 -3.03 -18.16 7.63
CA VAL A 325 -1.80 -18.86 8.03
C VAL A 325 -0.58 -17.93 7.92
N ILE A 326 -0.40 -17.24 6.79
CA ILE A 326 0.77 -16.37 6.61
C ILE A 326 0.74 -15.17 7.58
N LEU A 327 -0.43 -14.60 7.90
CA LEU A 327 -0.56 -13.53 8.88
C LEU A 327 -0.31 -14.02 10.31
N VAL A 328 -0.83 -15.19 10.68
CA VAL A 328 -0.59 -15.80 12.00
C VAL A 328 0.90 -16.09 12.18
N VAL A 329 1.57 -16.67 11.17
CA VAL A 329 3.03 -16.86 11.17
C VAL A 329 3.76 -15.53 11.34
N THR A 330 3.33 -14.48 10.64
CA THR A 330 3.92 -13.14 10.76
C THR A 330 3.74 -12.60 12.19
N LEU A 331 2.57 -12.75 12.81
CA LEU A 331 2.31 -12.33 14.18
C LEU A 331 3.17 -13.11 15.19
N ILE A 332 3.33 -14.42 15.01
CA ILE A 332 4.18 -15.28 15.84
C ILE A 332 5.64 -14.82 15.73
N LEU A 333 6.15 -14.55 14.52
CA LEU A 333 7.49 -14.00 14.33
C LEU A 333 7.67 -12.66 15.05
N TRP A 334 6.67 -11.77 15.00
CA TRP A 334 6.70 -10.51 15.75
C TRP A 334 6.71 -10.71 17.26
N ALA A 335 6.00 -11.72 17.78
CA ALA A 335 5.98 -12.06 19.19
C ALA A 335 7.34 -12.60 19.67
N ILE A 336 7.92 -13.56 18.93
CA ILE A 336 9.22 -14.18 19.25
C ILE A 336 10.35 -13.15 19.20
N PHE A 337 10.40 -12.33 18.14
CA PHE A 337 11.46 -11.36 17.92
C PHE A 337 11.18 -9.98 18.51
N ARG A 338 10.16 -9.85 19.40
CA ARG A 338 9.75 -8.59 20.03
C ARG A 338 10.90 -7.85 20.70
N ASN A 339 11.83 -8.58 21.31
CA ASN A 339 12.99 -8.05 22.02
C ASN A 339 14.10 -7.57 21.08
N ARG A 340 14.16 -8.10 19.84
CA ARG A 340 15.16 -7.74 18.83
C ARG A 340 14.77 -6.56 17.95
N MET A 341 13.47 -6.22 17.86
CA MET A 341 12.97 -5.09 17.06
C MET A 341 13.24 -3.70 17.71
N VAL A 342 14.38 -3.52 18.37
CA VAL A 342 14.84 -2.25 18.97
C VAL A 342 15.65 -1.48 17.94
N GLY A 343 15.37 -0.17 17.83
CA GLY A 343 16.18 0.71 16.99
C GLY A 343 17.64 0.69 17.44
N LEU A 344 18.56 0.86 16.49
CA LEU A 344 19.99 0.83 16.78
C LEU A 344 20.30 1.92 17.81
N LYS A 345 20.73 1.53 19.02
CA LYS A 345 21.24 2.47 20.01
C LYS A 345 22.62 2.91 19.53
N VAL A 346 22.72 4.12 18.98
CA VAL A 346 24.01 4.73 18.65
C VAL A 346 24.67 5.14 19.97
N PRO A 347 25.91 4.70 20.26
CA PRO A 347 26.62 5.13 21.47
C PRO A 347 26.75 6.65 21.52
N GLU A 348 26.53 7.22 22.69
CA GLU A 348 26.45 8.66 23.01
C GLU A 348 27.79 9.42 22.85
N ALA A 349 28.78 8.84 22.14
CA ALA A 349 30.06 9.47 21.84
C ALA A 349 30.05 10.30 20.53
N ALA A 350 28.89 10.44 19.87
CA ALA A 350 28.71 11.25 18.66
C ALA A 350 28.11 12.67 18.84
N PRO A 351 27.96 13.31 20.02
CA PRO A 351 27.33 14.62 20.11
C PRO A 351 28.26 15.76 19.64
N LYS A 352 29.58 15.56 19.60
CA LYS A 352 30.52 16.62 19.18
C LYS A 352 30.56 16.83 17.66
N VAL A 353 30.45 15.77 16.86
CA VAL A 353 30.51 15.87 15.39
C VAL A 353 29.22 16.44 14.79
N VAL A 354 28.06 16.21 15.42
CA VAL A 354 26.78 16.77 14.95
C VAL A 354 26.65 18.25 15.31
N ALA A 355 27.31 18.72 16.38
CA ALA A 355 27.35 20.13 16.75
C ALA A 355 28.27 20.92 15.79
N ASP A 356 29.47 20.42 15.48
CA ASP A 356 30.39 21.07 14.54
C ASP A 356 29.84 21.17 13.11
N VAL A 357 29.11 20.15 12.64
CA VAL A 357 28.46 20.20 11.31
C VAL A 357 27.28 21.19 11.29
N LYS A 358 26.61 21.39 12.42
CA LYS A 358 25.52 22.39 12.54
C LYS A 358 26.08 23.81 12.57
N GLU A 359 27.22 24.00 13.25
CA GLU A 359 27.88 25.30 13.41
C GLU A 359 28.64 25.73 12.15
N GLN A 360 29.21 24.80 11.38
CA GLN A 360 29.75 25.08 10.04
C GLN A 360 28.66 25.40 9.01
N SER A 361 27.49 24.74 9.08
CA SER A 361 26.36 25.02 8.17
C SER A 361 25.69 26.37 8.39
N GLU A 362 25.85 26.98 9.57
CA GLU A 362 25.28 28.30 9.91
C GLU A 362 26.19 29.47 9.49
N LYS A 363 27.49 29.22 9.24
CA LYS A 363 28.46 30.24 8.82
C LYS A 363 28.53 30.49 7.31
N THR A 364 27.87 29.70 6.48
CA THR A 364 27.90 29.83 5.01
C THR A 364 26.55 30.27 4.47
N ASP A 365 26.07 31.44 4.91
CA ASP A 365 24.95 32.14 4.28
C ASP A 365 25.41 32.72 2.93
N ILE A 366 25.19 31.98 1.83
CA ILE A 366 25.15 32.55 0.48
C ILE A 366 23.98 31.91 -0.29
N VAL A 367 22.92 32.72 -0.44
CA VAL A 367 21.81 32.62 -1.41
C VAL A 367 21.24 31.21 -1.58
N VAL A 368 20.40 30.80 -0.62
CA VAL A 368 19.67 29.52 -0.68
C VAL A 368 18.28 29.75 -1.28
N GLU A 369 18.10 29.32 -2.52
CA GLU A 369 16.79 29.23 -3.17
C GLU A 369 15.92 28.21 -2.40
N LYS A 370 14.71 28.62 -2.01
CA LYS A 370 13.76 27.76 -1.29
C LYS A 370 13.19 26.72 -2.26
N CYS A 371 13.16 25.46 -1.81
CA CYS A 371 12.49 24.38 -2.52
C CYS A 371 10.97 24.43 -2.37
#